data_AF-J3P4I1-F1
#
_entry.id   AF-J3P4I1-F1
#
_cell.length_a   1.000
_cell.length_b   1.000
_cell.length_c   1.000
_cell.angle_alpha   90.00
_cell.angle_beta   90.00
_cell.angle_gamma   90.00
#
_symmetry.space_group_name_H-M   'P 1'
#
loop_
_entity.id
_entity.type
_entity.pdbx_description
1 polymer ?
#
loop_
_entity_poly.entity_id
_entity_poly.type
_entity_poly.pdbx_seq_one_letter_code
_entity_poly.pdbx_strand_id
1 'polypeptide(L)'
;MADSSCSSIPRTETEIWADITSEQEYSDANELAQVEVFRSALLSPGANSTKVARVVDGIQRYVFSQEGPHEYWLGFMWSQMLYVASWYPAEGSVHDIFLEALAIFKNGTPDTGNDKETLSEPCWPHLPGFGRSCGEDAYAVVDASPQGLWELDWHASVTSLIARVDSAGLYPLRMAAVWQMRVSLEEPLLACKYSRRHRLTAARTWIVHAAGRILDYLATVAAAGGDAERAEPSGLWDPDPIHGKGKTLWQNNDRLQKGTLCAGRDDIGTFSLERWEFWKARLEELRAEFGEIEGAEGWVDEMLDKMNEVQAAAGPFEKPRLDVDGEQTLVAANRQEKSAVVAGSSGKEPEKGSVVAARGEKSTDQESLLNDVVEKQLSVERNKKRGVLGRTKDKLELGCVVS
;
A
#
# COMPACT_ATOMS: atom_id res chain seq x y z
N MET A 1 -10.38 -30.89 -14.06
CA MET A 1 -9.86 -29.55 -13.73
C MET A 1 -8.52 -29.47 -14.44
N ALA A 2 -8.39 -28.60 -15.43
CA ALA A 2 -7.10 -28.42 -16.09
C ALA A 2 -6.21 -27.65 -15.12
N ASP A 3 -5.11 -28.25 -14.69
CA ASP A 3 -4.00 -27.52 -14.09
C ASP A 3 -3.46 -26.58 -15.15
N SER A 4 -4.07 -25.40 -15.25
CA SER A 4 -3.47 -24.27 -15.92
C SER A 4 -2.34 -23.82 -15.02
N SER A 5 -1.19 -24.49 -15.14
CA SER A 5 0.05 -24.00 -14.57
C SER A 5 0.23 -22.59 -15.11
N CYS A 6 0.00 -21.60 -14.25
CA CYS A 6 0.26 -20.20 -14.53
C CYS A 6 1.78 -20.01 -14.51
N SER A 7 2.50 -20.77 -15.35
CA SER A 7 3.88 -20.48 -15.70
C SER A 7 3.79 -19.25 -16.57
N SER A 8 4.10 -18.09 -16.01
CA SER A 8 4.23 -16.83 -16.74
C SER A 8 5.20 -17.07 -17.90
N ILE A 9 4.66 -17.29 -19.10
CA ILE A 9 5.47 -17.39 -20.31
C ILE A 9 6.26 -16.08 -20.36
N PRO A 10 7.60 -16.11 -20.43
CA PRO A 10 8.40 -14.90 -20.50
C PRO A 10 7.91 -14.07 -21.68
N ARG A 11 7.33 -12.90 -21.39
CA ARG A 11 6.89 -11.96 -22.41
C ARG A 11 8.09 -11.19 -22.91
N THR A 12 8.16 -11.00 -24.23
CA THR A 12 9.13 -10.09 -24.84
C THR A 12 8.75 -8.65 -24.52
N GLU A 13 9.72 -7.73 -24.55
CA GLU A 13 9.45 -6.29 -24.36
C GLU A 13 8.40 -5.80 -25.38
N THR A 14 8.45 -6.27 -26.62
CA THR A 14 7.48 -5.90 -27.67
C THR A 14 6.06 -6.34 -27.32
N GLU A 15 5.87 -7.55 -26.78
CA GLU A 15 4.56 -8.03 -26.35
C GLU A 15 4.03 -7.23 -25.17
N ILE A 16 4.89 -6.91 -24.19
CA ILE A 16 4.52 -6.05 -23.06
C ILE A 16 3.99 -4.70 -23.54
N TRP A 17 4.68 -4.06 -24.49
CA TRP A 17 4.24 -2.77 -25.01
C TRP A 17 2.98 -2.86 -25.88
N ALA A 18 2.81 -3.95 -26.64
CA ALA A 18 1.57 -4.18 -27.37
C ALA A 18 0.38 -4.24 -26.40
N ASP A 19 0.53 -4.98 -25.30
CA ASP A 19 -0.51 -5.12 -24.28
C ASP A 19 -0.80 -3.77 -23.59
N ILE A 20 0.24 -3.05 -23.11
CA ILE A 20 0.13 -1.70 -22.52
C ILE A 20 -0.70 -0.78 -23.43
N THR A 21 -0.37 -0.75 -24.72
CA THR A 21 -1.07 0.13 -25.67
C THR A 21 -2.47 -0.33 -26.03
N SER A 22 -2.78 -1.61 -25.84
CA SER A 22 -4.10 -2.17 -26.15
C SER A 22 -5.09 -2.08 -24.99
N GLU A 23 -4.60 -2.12 -23.75
CA GLU A 23 -5.43 -2.11 -22.54
C GLU A 23 -5.87 -0.70 -22.18
N GLN A 24 -5.01 0.30 -22.39
CA GLN A 24 -5.40 1.68 -22.29
C GLN A 24 -6.20 2.08 -23.53
N GLU A 25 -7.53 2.10 -23.39
CA GLU A 25 -8.38 2.99 -24.19
C GLU A 25 -8.00 4.42 -23.83
N TYR A 26 -6.87 4.91 -24.35
CA TYR A 26 -6.38 6.27 -24.10
C TYR A 26 -7.44 7.26 -24.57
N SER A 27 -8.24 7.72 -23.62
CA SER A 27 -9.27 8.72 -23.88
C SER A 27 -8.65 10.12 -23.99
N ASP A 28 -7.43 10.30 -23.49
CA ASP A 28 -6.66 11.55 -23.51
C ASP A 28 -5.29 11.36 -24.19
N ALA A 29 -4.97 12.26 -25.11
CA ALA A 29 -3.66 12.33 -25.77
C ALA A 29 -2.50 12.54 -24.78
N ASN A 30 -2.78 13.13 -23.60
CA ASN A 30 -1.79 13.31 -22.55
C ASN A 30 -1.30 11.99 -21.98
N GLU A 31 -2.19 11.05 -21.67
CA GLU A 31 -1.82 9.75 -21.11
C GLU A 31 -0.93 8.95 -22.07
N LEU A 32 -1.27 8.96 -23.36
CA LEU A 32 -0.44 8.32 -24.39
C LEU A 32 0.95 8.97 -24.45
N ALA A 33 1.03 10.29 -24.40
CA ALA A 33 2.32 11.00 -24.41
C ALA A 33 3.17 10.65 -23.17
N GLN A 34 2.55 10.50 -22.00
CA GLN A 34 3.24 10.10 -20.77
C GLN A 34 3.77 8.66 -20.86
N VAL A 35 2.99 7.72 -21.39
CA VAL A 35 3.44 6.33 -21.57
C VAL A 35 4.57 6.25 -22.61
N GLU A 36 4.51 7.07 -23.66
CA GLU A 36 5.54 7.11 -24.70
C GLU A 36 6.90 7.61 -24.16
N VAL A 37 6.92 8.46 -23.12
CA VAL A 37 8.15 8.82 -22.40
C VAL A 37 8.85 7.57 -21.87
N PHE A 38 8.13 6.68 -21.21
CA PHE A 38 8.69 5.44 -20.67
C PHE A 38 9.03 4.44 -21.78
N ARG A 39 8.16 4.31 -22.79
CA ARG A 39 8.38 3.41 -23.93
C ARG A 39 9.67 3.73 -24.66
N SER A 40 9.83 4.97 -25.09
CA SER A 40 10.99 5.42 -25.86
C SER A 40 12.29 5.30 -25.06
N ALA A 41 12.24 5.49 -23.74
CA ALA A 41 13.39 5.30 -22.85
C ALA A 41 13.74 3.82 -22.64
N LEU A 42 12.76 2.98 -22.31
CA LEU A 42 12.97 1.57 -21.96
C LEU A 42 13.32 0.70 -23.16
N LEU A 43 12.76 0.99 -24.35
CA LEU A 43 13.10 0.30 -25.61
C LEU A 43 14.38 0.83 -26.27
N SER A 44 14.99 1.87 -25.70
CA SER A 44 16.21 2.40 -26.28
C SER A 44 17.37 1.40 -26.19
N PRO A 45 18.20 1.28 -27.24
CA PRO A 45 19.41 0.47 -27.16
C PRO A 45 20.41 1.15 -26.21
N GLY A 46 21.03 0.35 -25.34
CA GLY A 46 22.07 0.84 -24.43
C GLY A 46 22.06 0.11 -23.09
N ALA A 47 22.95 0.56 -22.21
CA ALA A 47 23.00 0.11 -20.82
C ALA A 47 21.85 0.72 -20.01
N ASN A 48 21.57 0.15 -18.83
CA ASN A 48 20.53 0.67 -17.93
C ASN A 48 20.76 2.14 -17.55
N SER A 49 22.00 2.57 -17.36
CA SER A 49 22.33 3.98 -17.10
C SER A 49 21.89 4.92 -18.23
N THR A 50 21.98 4.49 -19.50
CA THR A 50 21.44 5.25 -20.63
C THR A 50 19.92 5.32 -20.58
N LYS A 51 19.25 4.21 -20.22
CA LYS A 51 17.79 4.17 -20.07
C LYS A 51 17.32 5.07 -18.91
N VAL A 52 18.02 5.05 -17.77
CA VAL A 52 17.78 5.94 -16.62
C VAL A 52 17.86 7.40 -17.05
N ALA A 53 18.95 7.80 -17.71
CA ALA A 53 19.12 9.18 -18.20
C ALA A 53 17.97 9.61 -19.14
N ARG A 54 17.50 8.70 -20.01
CA ARG A 54 16.37 8.97 -20.90
C ARG A 54 15.02 9.06 -20.19
N VAL A 55 14.79 8.23 -19.16
CA VAL A 55 13.59 8.36 -18.31
C VAL A 55 13.58 9.73 -17.63
N VAL A 56 14.71 10.14 -17.04
CA VAL A 56 14.85 11.43 -16.36
C VAL A 56 14.58 12.59 -17.31
N ASP A 57 15.30 12.63 -18.43
CA ASP A 57 15.19 13.66 -19.46
C ASP A 57 13.79 13.71 -20.10
N GLY A 58 13.19 12.55 -20.37
CA GLY A 58 11.85 12.44 -20.94
C GLY A 58 10.76 12.99 -20.01
N ILE A 59 10.81 12.65 -18.71
CA ILE A 59 9.88 13.19 -17.70
C ILE A 59 10.06 14.70 -17.57
N GLN A 60 11.31 15.19 -17.49
CA GLN A 60 11.58 16.63 -17.38
C GLN A 60 11.01 17.38 -18.58
N ARG A 61 11.33 16.96 -19.82
CA ARG A 61 10.80 17.60 -21.02
C ARG A 61 9.29 17.58 -21.08
N TYR A 62 8.67 16.45 -20.72
CA TYR A 62 7.21 16.35 -20.68
C TYR A 62 6.65 17.37 -19.71
N VAL A 63 7.07 17.36 -18.45
CA VAL A 63 6.55 18.25 -17.39
C VAL A 63 6.77 19.74 -17.73
N PHE A 64 7.95 20.11 -18.24
CA PHE A 64 8.24 21.50 -18.64
C PHE A 64 7.50 21.98 -19.88
N SER A 65 7.03 21.04 -20.71
CA SER A 65 6.22 21.37 -21.88
C SER A 65 4.74 21.60 -21.54
N GLN A 66 4.29 21.19 -20.36
CA GLN A 66 2.90 21.33 -19.96
C GLN A 66 2.59 22.70 -19.36
N GLU A 67 1.36 23.17 -19.53
CA GLU A 67 0.86 24.36 -18.86
C GLU A 67 0.43 24.05 -17.42
N GLY A 68 0.73 24.95 -16.48
CA GLY A 68 0.31 24.84 -15.08
C GLY A 68 1.41 24.36 -14.12
N PRO A 69 1.06 24.04 -12.86
CA PRO A 69 2.02 23.63 -11.84
C PRO A 69 2.70 22.30 -12.21
N HIS A 70 4.03 22.23 -12.13
CA HIS A 70 4.78 21.00 -12.45
C HIS A 70 4.40 19.83 -11.53
N GLU A 71 4.06 20.11 -10.28
CA GLU A 71 3.66 19.11 -9.28
C GLU A 71 2.42 18.32 -9.72
N TYR A 72 1.49 18.98 -10.42
CA TYR A 72 0.29 18.34 -10.95
C TYR A 72 0.68 17.30 -12.01
N TRP A 73 1.52 17.67 -12.98
CA TRP A 73 1.98 16.79 -14.04
C TRP A 73 2.88 15.66 -13.55
N LEU A 74 3.70 15.93 -12.53
CA LEU A 74 4.53 14.91 -11.89
C LEU A 74 3.69 13.79 -11.28
N GLY A 75 2.57 14.12 -10.63
CA GLY A 75 1.62 13.11 -10.14
C GLY A 75 1.18 12.11 -11.22
N PHE A 76 0.84 12.60 -12.42
CA PHE A 76 0.49 11.72 -13.54
C PHE A 76 1.68 10.89 -14.02
N MET A 77 2.87 11.50 -14.12
CA MET A 77 4.09 10.75 -14.51
C MET A 77 4.41 9.63 -13.53
N TRP A 78 4.22 9.84 -12.22
CA TRP A 78 4.41 8.78 -11.24
C TRP A 78 3.37 7.67 -11.38
N SER A 79 2.11 8.01 -11.63
CA SER A 79 1.07 7.01 -11.88
C SER A 79 1.38 6.18 -13.13
N GLN A 80 1.84 6.80 -14.22
CA GLN A 80 2.24 6.08 -15.43
C GLN A 80 3.52 5.26 -15.23
N MET A 81 4.46 5.72 -14.41
CA MET A 81 5.64 4.92 -14.04
C MET A 81 5.23 3.64 -13.29
N LEU A 82 4.34 3.75 -12.30
CA LEU A 82 3.81 2.61 -11.55
C LEU A 82 3.00 1.68 -12.47
N TYR A 83 2.18 2.24 -13.36
CA TYR A 83 1.46 1.48 -14.37
C TYR A 83 2.43 0.73 -15.28
N VAL A 84 3.46 1.37 -15.85
CA VAL A 84 4.45 0.66 -16.68
C VAL A 84 5.19 -0.40 -15.86
N ALA A 85 5.58 -0.10 -14.62
CA ALA A 85 6.29 -1.03 -13.74
C ALA A 85 5.50 -2.32 -13.45
N SER A 86 4.16 -2.23 -13.40
CA SER A 86 3.30 -3.37 -13.13
C SER A 86 3.32 -4.43 -14.22
N TRP A 87 3.73 -4.06 -15.44
CA TRP A 87 3.83 -4.98 -16.58
C TRP A 87 5.16 -5.74 -16.64
N TYR A 88 6.14 -5.36 -15.82
CA TYR A 88 7.43 -6.03 -15.74
C TYR A 88 7.50 -6.90 -14.48
N PRO A 89 8.27 -8.00 -14.50
CA PRO A 89 8.50 -8.82 -13.31
C PRO A 89 9.08 -7.99 -12.15
N ALA A 90 8.69 -8.35 -10.92
CA ALA A 90 9.11 -7.70 -9.68
C ALA A 90 10.64 -7.62 -9.50
N GLU A 91 11.38 -8.63 -9.96
CA GLU A 91 12.85 -8.67 -9.93
C GLU A 91 13.50 -8.18 -11.24
N GLY A 92 12.73 -7.54 -12.12
CA GLY A 92 13.19 -7.07 -13.42
C GLY A 92 14.02 -5.79 -13.33
N SER A 93 14.97 -5.63 -14.27
CA SER A 93 15.84 -4.45 -14.37
C SER A 93 15.09 -3.13 -14.58
N VAL A 94 13.85 -3.16 -15.08
CA VAL A 94 13.01 -1.96 -15.22
C VAL A 94 12.75 -1.29 -13.87
N HIS A 95 12.57 -2.07 -12.80
CA HIS A 95 12.37 -1.53 -11.47
C HIS A 95 13.65 -0.84 -10.96
N ASP A 96 14.83 -1.37 -11.29
CA ASP A 96 16.11 -0.73 -10.98
C ASP A 96 16.26 0.61 -11.72
N ILE A 97 15.89 0.63 -13.00
CA ILE A 97 15.92 1.84 -13.83
C ILE A 97 15.01 2.92 -13.21
N PHE A 98 13.79 2.56 -12.82
CA PHE A 98 12.87 3.51 -12.18
C PHE A 98 13.36 3.96 -10.80
N LEU A 99 13.92 3.06 -9.99
CA LEU A 99 14.48 3.41 -8.70
C LEU A 99 15.64 4.41 -8.82
N GLU A 100 16.55 4.19 -9.78
CA GLU A 100 17.67 5.10 -10.04
C GLU A 100 17.20 6.46 -10.59
N ALA A 101 16.20 6.47 -11.48
CA ALA A 101 15.58 7.70 -11.98
C ALA A 101 14.94 8.51 -10.84
N LEU A 102 14.19 7.86 -9.93
CA LEU A 102 13.62 8.52 -8.75
C LEU A 102 14.70 9.07 -7.81
N ALA A 103 15.84 8.36 -7.68
CA ALA A 103 16.97 8.84 -6.90
C ALA A 103 17.60 10.12 -7.50
N ILE A 104 17.70 10.20 -8.82
CA ILE A 104 18.16 11.41 -9.52
C ILE A 104 17.17 12.55 -9.32
N PHE A 105 15.86 12.32 -9.43
CA PHE A 105 14.88 13.37 -9.16
C PHE A 105 14.93 13.87 -7.73
N LYS A 106 15.12 12.98 -6.76
CA LYS A 106 15.21 13.35 -5.35
C LYS A 106 16.47 14.15 -5.02
N ASN A 107 17.62 13.75 -5.57
CA ASN A 107 18.93 14.27 -5.13
C ASN A 107 19.54 15.28 -6.13
N GLY A 108 18.93 15.47 -7.30
CA GLY A 108 19.53 16.13 -8.46
C GLY A 108 20.42 15.18 -9.27
N THR A 109 20.79 15.58 -10.48
CA THR A 109 21.86 14.87 -11.19
C THR A 109 23.18 15.10 -10.47
N PRO A 110 24.07 14.09 -10.45
CA PRO A 110 25.45 14.30 -10.05
C PRO A 110 26.05 15.40 -10.94
N ASP A 111 26.65 16.43 -10.33
CA ASP A 111 27.34 17.48 -11.07
C ASP A 111 28.41 16.85 -11.98
N THR A 112 28.12 16.79 -13.28
CA THR A 112 29.05 16.25 -14.28
C THR A 112 30.13 17.28 -14.67
N GLY A 113 30.12 18.46 -14.06
CA GLY A 113 31.21 19.44 -14.11
C GLY A 113 31.38 20.18 -15.43
N ASN A 114 30.54 19.94 -16.44
CA ASN A 114 30.84 20.39 -17.81
C ASN A 114 29.98 21.50 -18.39
N ASP A 115 28.76 21.82 -17.92
CA ASP A 115 27.98 22.92 -18.50
C ASP A 115 27.19 23.70 -17.44
N LYS A 116 27.67 24.90 -17.10
CA LYS A 116 27.09 25.78 -16.05
C LYS A 116 25.90 26.64 -16.51
N GLU A 117 25.39 26.45 -17.73
CA GLU A 117 24.30 27.28 -18.29
C GLU A 117 23.01 26.52 -18.61
N THR A 118 22.99 25.19 -18.47
CA THR A 118 21.75 24.41 -18.56
C THR A 118 20.95 24.59 -17.28
N LEU A 119 19.75 25.18 -17.43
CA LEU A 119 18.64 25.27 -16.47
C LEU A 119 18.90 24.47 -15.19
N SER A 120 19.04 25.16 -14.05
CA SER A 120 19.19 24.53 -12.73
C SER A 120 18.25 23.33 -12.64
N GLU A 121 18.82 22.13 -12.73
CA GLU A 121 17.98 20.96 -12.92
C GLU A 121 17.02 20.86 -11.73
N PRO A 122 15.74 20.58 -11.97
CA PRO A 122 14.76 20.66 -10.93
C PRO A 122 14.94 19.43 -10.07
N CYS A 123 15.62 19.62 -8.94
CA CYS A 123 15.59 18.67 -7.86
C CYS A 123 14.17 18.69 -7.28
N TRP A 124 13.53 17.53 -7.23
CA TRP A 124 12.24 17.31 -6.59
C TRP A 124 12.44 16.46 -5.33
N PRO A 125 13.01 17.03 -4.23
CA PRO A 125 13.50 16.31 -3.05
C PRO A 125 12.42 15.54 -2.27
N HIS A 126 11.15 15.82 -2.57
CA HIS A 126 10.00 15.17 -1.95
C HIS A 126 9.12 14.42 -2.96
N LEU A 127 9.53 14.31 -4.23
CA LEU A 127 8.77 13.63 -5.30
C LEU A 127 7.27 14.02 -5.27
N PRO A 128 6.92 15.28 -5.58
CA PRO A 128 5.56 15.78 -5.40
C PRO A 128 4.55 14.93 -6.17
N GLY A 129 3.44 14.59 -5.52
CA GLY A 129 2.40 13.72 -6.08
C GLY A 129 2.68 12.21 -5.98
N PHE A 130 3.91 11.77 -5.68
CA PHE A 130 4.28 10.35 -5.70
C PHE A 130 3.51 9.50 -4.69
N GLY A 131 3.31 10.01 -3.47
CA GLY A 131 2.52 9.33 -2.45
C GLY A 131 1.07 9.11 -2.87
N ARG A 132 0.47 10.06 -3.59
CA ARG A 132 -0.88 9.91 -4.16
C ARG A 132 -0.92 8.81 -5.20
N SER A 133 0.04 8.79 -6.13
CA SER A 133 0.14 7.77 -7.18
C SER A 133 0.35 6.37 -6.60
N CYS A 134 1.05 6.25 -5.47
CA CYS A 134 1.15 4.98 -4.75
C CYS A 134 -0.19 4.56 -4.13
N GLY A 135 -1.04 5.51 -3.73
CA GLY A 135 -2.06 5.32 -2.69
C GLY A 135 -3.46 4.85 -3.12
N GLU A 136 -3.87 5.04 -4.37
CA GLU A 136 -5.27 4.84 -4.77
C GLU A 136 -5.57 3.42 -5.29
N ASP A 137 -4.66 2.82 -6.08
CA ASP A 137 -4.94 1.54 -6.78
C ASP A 137 -4.03 0.37 -6.36
N ALA A 138 -2.84 0.63 -5.81
CA ALA A 138 -1.86 -0.41 -5.45
C ALA A 138 -2.31 -1.32 -4.28
N TYR A 139 -3.54 -1.18 -3.81
CA TYR A 139 -4.01 -1.64 -2.51
C TYR A 139 -5.48 -2.08 -2.55
N ALA A 140 -6.06 -2.28 -3.74
CA ALA A 140 -7.37 -2.90 -3.84
C ALA A 140 -7.30 -4.35 -3.33
N VAL A 141 -8.32 -4.78 -2.58
CA VAL A 141 -8.48 -6.20 -2.24
C VAL A 141 -8.85 -6.91 -3.53
N VAL A 142 -7.86 -7.57 -4.14
CA VAL A 142 -8.05 -8.34 -5.36
C VAL A 142 -8.86 -9.59 -5.04
N ASP A 143 -9.98 -9.77 -5.73
CA ASP A 143 -10.79 -10.98 -5.59
C ASP A 143 -10.15 -12.15 -6.35
N ALA A 144 -10.56 -13.38 -6.05
CA ALA A 144 -10.01 -14.57 -6.70
C ALA A 144 -10.60 -14.83 -8.10
N SER A 145 -11.18 -13.83 -8.76
CA SER A 145 -11.72 -14.01 -10.11
C SER A 145 -10.60 -14.16 -11.14
N PRO A 146 -10.87 -14.68 -12.36
CA PRO A 146 -9.89 -14.70 -13.43
C PRO A 146 -9.36 -13.31 -13.80
N GLN A 147 -10.20 -12.27 -13.69
CA GLN A 147 -9.77 -10.88 -13.80
C GLN A 147 -8.85 -10.50 -12.62
N GLY A 148 -9.15 -10.98 -11.43
CA GLY A 148 -8.28 -10.79 -10.27
C GLY A 148 -6.88 -11.38 -10.44
N LEU A 149 -6.68 -12.45 -11.22
CA LEU A 149 -5.35 -13.06 -11.33
C LEU A 149 -4.29 -12.13 -11.95
N TRP A 150 -4.62 -11.39 -13.02
CA TRP A 150 -3.68 -10.43 -13.57
C TRP A 150 -3.50 -9.22 -12.64
N GLU A 151 -4.55 -8.84 -11.90
CA GLU A 151 -4.46 -7.80 -10.86
C GLU A 151 -3.48 -8.22 -9.74
N LEU A 152 -3.34 -9.52 -9.44
CA LEU A 152 -2.35 -10.02 -8.45
C LEU A 152 -0.90 -9.87 -8.95
N ASP A 153 -0.62 -10.14 -10.22
CA ASP A 153 0.72 -9.97 -10.79
C ASP A 153 1.06 -8.48 -10.92
N TRP A 154 0.12 -7.68 -11.42
CA TRP A 154 0.17 -6.23 -11.45
C TRP A 154 0.54 -5.67 -10.07
N HIS A 155 -0.18 -6.12 -9.05
CA HIS A 155 0.00 -5.68 -7.67
C HIS A 155 1.34 -6.13 -7.08
N ALA A 156 1.78 -7.36 -7.37
CA ALA A 156 3.08 -7.85 -6.89
C ALA A 156 4.24 -7.01 -7.45
N SER A 157 4.19 -6.65 -8.73
CA SER A 157 5.17 -5.79 -9.37
C SER A 157 5.15 -4.36 -8.82
N VAL A 158 3.97 -3.75 -8.67
CA VAL A 158 3.88 -2.41 -8.04
C VAL A 158 4.41 -2.45 -6.61
N THR A 159 4.04 -3.48 -5.83
CA THR A 159 4.49 -3.70 -4.45
C THR A 159 6.01 -3.83 -4.35
N SER A 160 6.64 -4.49 -5.33
CA SER A 160 8.11 -4.57 -5.42
C SER A 160 8.74 -3.18 -5.55
N LEU A 161 8.31 -2.40 -6.55
CA LEU A 161 8.89 -1.09 -6.79
C LEU A 161 8.73 -0.16 -5.57
N ILE A 162 7.55 -0.09 -4.97
CA ILE A 162 7.30 0.77 -3.81
C ILE A 162 8.10 0.35 -2.58
N ALA A 163 8.24 -0.96 -2.32
CA ALA A 163 9.02 -1.45 -1.19
C ALA A 163 10.51 -1.09 -1.35
N ARG A 164 11.01 -1.14 -2.60
CA ARG A 164 12.38 -0.74 -2.94
C ARG A 164 12.58 0.77 -2.85
N VAL A 165 11.57 1.57 -3.25
CA VAL A 165 11.57 3.04 -3.07
C VAL A 165 11.64 3.42 -1.60
N ASP A 166 10.86 2.76 -0.73
CA ASP A 166 10.95 2.99 0.71
C ASP A 166 12.32 2.56 1.25
N SER A 167 12.75 1.33 0.93
CA SER A 167 14.05 0.77 1.32
C SER A 167 15.22 1.71 1.01
N ALA A 168 15.27 2.23 -0.21
CA ALA A 168 16.28 3.18 -0.68
C ALA A 168 16.16 4.58 -0.03
N GLY A 169 15.15 4.80 0.81
CA GLY A 169 14.90 6.06 1.47
C GLY A 169 14.52 7.18 0.54
N LEU A 170 14.00 6.86 -0.64
CA LEU A 170 13.59 7.85 -1.62
C LEU A 170 12.26 8.49 -1.22
N TYR A 171 11.29 7.69 -0.77
CA TYR A 171 10.01 8.19 -0.28
C TYR A 171 9.51 7.31 0.87
N PRO A 172 9.06 7.88 2.01
CA PRO A 172 8.65 7.09 3.17
C PRO A 172 7.27 6.47 2.93
N LEU A 173 7.21 5.18 2.65
CA LEU A 173 5.96 4.43 2.41
C LEU A 173 5.65 3.46 3.55
N ARG A 174 6.06 3.81 4.77
CA ARG A 174 5.93 2.97 5.98
C ARG A 174 4.47 2.61 6.29
N MET A 175 3.54 3.54 6.05
CA MET A 175 2.09 3.28 6.18
C MET A 175 1.59 2.22 5.21
N ALA A 176 2.01 2.30 3.95
CA ALA A 176 1.69 1.27 2.97
C ALA A 176 2.28 -0.09 3.38
N ALA A 177 3.51 -0.10 3.88
CA ALA A 177 4.14 -1.31 4.39
C ALA A 177 3.33 -1.95 5.52
N VAL A 178 2.99 -1.19 6.57
CA VAL A 178 2.21 -1.70 7.70
C VAL A 178 0.84 -2.18 7.25
N TRP A 179 0.19 -1.45 6.35
CA TRP A 179 -1.11 -1.85 5.80
C TRP A 179 -1.04 -3.16 5.00
N GLN A 180 -0.04 -3.32 4.14
CA GLN A 180 0.19 -4.57 3.39
C GLN A 180 0.52 -5.74 4.30
N MET A 181 1.37 -5.51 5.30
CA MET A 181 1.72 -6.52 6.31
C MET A 181 0.47 -6.95 7.11
N ARG A 182 -0.38 -6.01 7.50
CA ARG A 182 -1.69 -6.29 8.11
C ARG A 182 -2.56 -7.17 7.22
N VAL A 183 -2.79 -6.77 5.96
CA VAL A 183 -3.65 -7.54 5.03
C VAL A 183 -3.09 -8.95 4.78
N SER A 184 -1.76 -9.08 4.75
CA SER A 184 -1.08 -10.32 4.40
C SER A 184 -0.94 -11.29 5.57
N LEU A 185 -0.75 -10.78 6.80
CA LEU A 185 -0.42 -11.59 7.98
C LEU A 185 -1.47 -11.52 9.10
N GLU A 186 -2.24 -10.44 9.22
CA GLU A 186 -3.23 -10.29 10.30
C GLU A 186 -4.65 -10.60 9.88
N GLU A 187 -4.88 -10.93 8.60
CA GLU A 187 -6.17 -11.41 8.13
C GLU A 187 -6.11 -12.92 7.88
N PRO A 188 -7.21 -13.67 8.09
CA PRO A 188 -7.31 -15.06 7.71
C PRO A 188 -6.89 -15.26 6.25
N LEU A 189 -6.18 -16.36 6.01
CA LEU A 189 -5.83 -16.73 4.66
C LEU A 189 -7.09 -16.97 3.83
N LEU A 190 -7.04 -16.51 2.59
CA LEU A 190 -8.12 -16.74 1.63
C LEU A 190 -8.11 -18.22 1.20
N ALA A 191 -9.28 -18.78 0.90
CA ALA A 191 -9.38 -20.16 0.44
C ALA A 191 -8.64 -20.40 -0.91
N CYS A 192 -8.56 -19.36 -1.75
CA CYS A 192 -7.89 -19.44 -3.05
C CYS A 192 -6.35 -19.49 -2.91
N LYS A 193 -5.72 -20.51 -3.51
CA LYS A 193 -4.25 -20.69 -3.54
C LYS A 193 -3.53 -19.47 -4.12
N TYR A 194 -4.06 -18.87 -5.19
CA TYR A 194 -3.45 -17.69 -5.84
C TYR A 194 -3.45 -16.47 -4.92
N SER A 195 -4.59 -16.16 -4.30
CA SER A 195 -4.68 -15.03 -3.37
C SER A 195 -3.81 -15.23 -2.13
N ARG A 196 -3.64 -16.48 -1.65
CA ARG A 196 -2.67 -16.81 -0.59
C ARG A 196 -1.24 -16.53 -1.01
N ARG A 197 -0.82 -17.06 -2.17
CA ARG A 197 0.52 -16.83 -2.73
C ARG A 197 0.79 -15.34 -2.88
N HIS A 198 -0.17 -14.59 -3.43
CA HIS A 198 -0.05 -13.15 -3.62
C HIS A 198 0.14 -12.37 -2.31
N ARG A 199 -0.67 -12.63 -1.28
CA ARG A 199 -0.48 -12.01 0.05
C ARG A 199 0.90 -12.33 0.61
N LEU A 200 1.35 -13.57 0.44
CA LEU A 200 2.68 -13.97 0.88
C LEU A 200 3.79 -13.26 0.10
N THR A 201 3.63 -13.11 -1.23
CA THR A 201 4.54 -12.31 -2.07
C THR A 201 4.60 -10.87 -1.57
N ALA A 202 3.46 -10.22 -1.30
CA ALA A 202 3.42 -8.85 -0.80
C ALA A 202 4.15 -8.71 0.56
N ALA A 203 3.88 -9.60 1.52
CA ALA A 203 4.59 -9.63 2.80
C ALA A 203 6.09 -9.85 2.61
N ARG A 204 6.47 -10.83 1.78
CA ARG A 204 7.87 -11.14 1.48
C ARG A 204 8.59 -9.94 0.92
N THR A 205 8.01 -9.29 -0.08
CA THR A 205 8.58 -8.10 -0.72
C THR A 205 8.85 -6.98 0.29
N TRP A 206 7.89 -6.67 1.16
CA TRP A 206 8.08 -5.65 2.20
C TRP A 206 9.12 -6.05 3.24
N ILE A 207 9.15 -7.31 3.67
CA ILE A 207 10.14 -7.79 4.65
C ILE A 207 11.54 -7.77 4.04
N VAL A 208 11.73 -8.35 2.86
CA VAL A 208 13.04 -8.47 2.20
C VAL A 208 13.65 -7.09 1.94
N HIS A 209 12.86 -6.15 1.44
CA HIS A 209 13.36 -4.84 1.06
C HIS A 209 13.31 -3.81 2.20
N ALA A 210 12.27 -3.78 3.01
CA ALA A 210 11.99 -2.65 3.91
C ALA A 210 11.86 -3.01 5.40
N ALA A 211 12.14 -4.26 5.82
CA ALA A 211 12.05 -4.67 7.23
C ALA A 211 12.72 -3.70 8.22
N GLY A 212 13.93 -3.21 7.90
CA GLY A 212 14.63 -2.23 8.73
C GLY A 212 13.83 -0.96 8.98
N ARG A 213 13.30 -0.37 7.91
CA ARG A 213 12.52 0.87 8.00
C ARG A 213 11.16 0.68 8.66
N ILE A 214 10.55 -0.49 8.46
CA ILE A 214 9.30 -0.87 9.14
C ILE A 214 9.56 -0.97 10.65
N LEU A 215 10.61 -1.68 11.06
CA LEU A 215 10.94 -1.85 12.47
C LEU A 215 11.31 -0.51 13.13
N ASP A 216 12.15 0.29 12.49
CA ASP A 216 12.50 1.64 12.95
C ASP A 216 11.26 2.52 13.16
N TYR A 217 10.30 2.41 12.23
CA TYR A 217 9.05 3.14 12.31
C TYR A 217 8.20 2.68 13.50
N LEU A 218 7.99 1.38 13.66
CA LEU A 218 7.23 0.82 14.80
C LEU A 218 7.88 1.20 16.14
N ALA A 219 9.21 1.15 16.23
CA ALA A 219 9.96 1.55 17.40
C ALA A 219 9.79 3.05 17.71
N THR A 220 9.85 3.90 16.68
CA THR A 220 9.68 5.35 16.83
C THR A 220 8.28 5.71 17.34
N VAL A 221 7.24 5.09 16.78
CA VAL A 221 5.85 5.35 17.22
C VAL A 221 5.60 4.82 18.62
N ALA A 222 6.14 3.64 18.95
CA ALA A 222 6.05 3.06 20.29
C ALA A 222 6.74 3.96 21.35
N ALA A 223 7.94 4.48 21.04
CA ALA A 223 8.67 5.38 21.94
C ALA A 223 7.93 6.71 22.19
N ALA A 224 7.15 7.17 21.22
CA ALA A 224 6.33 8.37 21.33
C ALA A 224 4.95 8.13 21.99
N GLY A 225 4.71 6.94 22.55
CA GLY A 225 3.48 6.63 23.28
C GLY A 225 2.24 6.49 22.41
N GLY A 226 2.39 6.18 21.12
CA GLY A 226 1.28 6.04 20.17
C GLY A 226 0.71 7.36 19.65
N ASP A 227 0.96 8.49 20.32
CA ASP A 227 0.55 9.82 19.86
C ASP A 227 1.35 10.32 18.64
N ALA A 228 2.46 9.65 18.31
CA ALA A 228 3.24 9.92 17.09
C ALA A 228 2.47 9.66 15.78
N GLU A 229 1.30 9.01 15.81
CA GLU A 229 0.40 8.99 14.66
C GLU A 229 0.07 10.41 14.16
N ARG A 230 0.14 11.44 15.04
CA ARG A 230 -0.03 12.86 14.66
C ARG A 230 1.25 13.56 14.21
N ALA A 231 2.41 12.94 14.38
CA ALA A 231 3.72 13.56 14.19
C ALA A 231 4.42 13.19 12.88
N GLU A 232 3.87 12.26 12.08
CA GLU A 232 4.27 12.16 10.68
C GLU A 232 4.08 13.54 10.04
N PRO A 233 5.10 14.09 9.34
CA PRO A 233 5.01 15.42 8.77
C PRO A 233 3.80 15.46 7.83
N SER A 234 2.73 16.10 8.29
CA SER A 234 1.43 16.19 7.61
C SER A 234 1.55 16.74 6.19
N GLY A 235 2.65 17.43 5.89
CA GLY A 235 2.98 17.95 4.56
C GLY A 235 3.41 16.93 3.52
N LEU A 236 3.75 15.68 3.88
CA LEU A 236 4.14 14.68 2.88
C LEU A 236 2.94 14.02 2.18
N TRP A 237 1.77 14.11 2.81
CA TRP A 237 0.52 13.48 2.40
C TRP A 237 -0.63 14.48 2.34
N ASP A 238 -0.29 15.78 2.36
CA ASP A 238 -1.29 16.84 2.41
C ASP A 238 -2.19 16.68 1.17
N PRO A 239 -3.52 16.57 1.35
CA PRO A 239 -4.43 16.55 0.22
C PRO A 239 -4.15 17.79 -0.59
N ASP A 240 -3.80 17.57 -1.85
CA ASP A 240 -3.56 18.62 -2.82
C ASP A 240 -4.60 19.74 -2.62
N PRO A 241 -4.17 20.98 -2.29
CA PRO A 241 -5.09 22.08 -2.04
C PRO A 241 -6.01 22.34 -3.23
N ILE A 242 -5.64 21.85 -4.42
CA ILE A 242 -6.40 21.96 -5.66
C ILE A 242 -7.67 21.08 -5.66
N HIS A 243 -7.71 19.97 -4.91
CA HIS A 243 -8.79 18.97 -5.03
C HIS A 243 -9.74 18.84 -3.82
N GLY A 244 -9.71 19.78 -2.89
CA GLY A 244 -10.77 20.03 -1.90
C GLY A 244 -11.14 18.87 -0.95
N LYS A 245 -10.71 18.95 0.31
CA LYS A 245 -11.24 18.24 1.51
C LYS A 245 -11.49 16.72 1.44
N GLY A 246 -11.09 16.02 0.39
CA GLY A 246 -11.11 14.56 0.35
C GLY A 246 -10.07 14.02 1.33
N LYS A 247 -10.49 13.26 2.34
CA LYS A 247 -9.54 12.45 3.10
C LYS A 247 -8.91 11.45 2.14
N THR A 248 -7.58 11.42 2.05
CA THR A 248 -6.91 10.34 1.32
C THR A 248 -7.27 9.00 1.97
N LEU A 249 -7.23 7.90 1.21
CA LEU A 249 -7.56 6.56 1.74
C LEU A 249 -6.75 6.19 3.00
N TRP A 250 -5.56 6.76 3.16
CA TRP A 250 -4.66 6.61 4.31
C TRP A 250 -5.05 7.43 5.53
N GLN A 251 -5.76 8.53 5.33
CA GLN A 251 -6.30 9.36 6.43
C GLN A 251 -7.55 8.75 7.07
N ASN A 252 -8.06 7.63 6.52
CA ASN A 252 -9.03 6.80 7.21
C ASN A 252 -8.28 5.79 8.08
N ASN A 253 -8.04 6.17 9.34
CA ASN A 253 -7.40 5.34 10.38
C ASN A 253 -7.98 3.91 10.50
N ASP A 254 -9.24 3.71 10.07
CA ASP A 254 -9.88 2.38 10.03
C ASP A 254 -9.06 1.34 9.26
N ARG A 255 -8.29 1.75 8.25
CA ARG A 255 -7.43 0.84 7.47
C ARG A 255 -6.14 0.47 8.20
N LEU A 256 -5.66 1.32 9.10
CA LEU A 256 -4.44 1.09 9.87
C LEU A 256 -4.69 0.23 11.11
N GLN A 257 -5.96 0.03 11.49
CA GLN A 257 -6.37 -0.82 12.59
C GLN A 257 -5.78 -2.23 12.50
N LYS A 258 -5.79 -2.94 13.62
CA LYS A 258 -5.43 -4.37 13.69
C LYS A 258 -6.26 -5.18 12.67
N GLY A 259 -5.62 -6.18 12.05
CA GLY A 259 -6.33 -7.20 11.30
C GLY A 259 -7.19 -8.08 12.21
N THR A 260 -8.09 -8.87 11.62
CA THR A 260 -9.04 -9.67 12.41
C THR A 260 -8.37 -10.73 13.29
N LEU A 261 -7.19 -11.23 12.94
CA LEU A 261 -6.41 -12.15 13.78
C LEU A 261 -5.76 -11.46 15.00
N CYS A 262 -5.65 -10.14 14.95
CA CYS A 262 -5.25 -9.31 16.08
C CYS A 262 -6.45 -8.69 16.82
N ALA A 263 -7.68 -8.95 16.38
CA ALA A 263 -8.87 -8.41 17.03
C ALA A 263 -9.02 -8.99 18.45
N GLY A 264 -9.26 -8.12 19.44
CA GLY A 264 -9.35 -8.50 20.86
C GLY A 264 -8.01 -8.64 21.59
N ARG A 265 -6.88 -8.45 20.90
CA ARG A 265 -5.54 -8.34 21.50
C ARG A 265 -5.27 -6.90 21.91
N ASP A 266 -5.68 -6.49 23.10
CA ASP A 266 -5.44 -5.11 23.59
C ASP A 266 -3.95 -4.83 23.83
N ASP A 267 -3.13 -5.88 23.96
CA ASP A 267 -1.68 -5.84 24.11
C ASP A 267 -0.93 -5.42 22.83
N ILE A 268 -1.52 -5.60 21.65
CA ILE A 268 -0.90 -5.22 20.38
C ILE A 268 -1.35 -3.80 20.00
N GLY A 269 -0.51 -2.78 20.13
CA GLY A 269 -0.84 -1.44 19.58
C GLY A 269 -0.85 -1.42 18.04
N THR A 270 -1.58 -0.48 17.44
CA THR A 270 -1.62 -0.25 15.97
C THR A 270 -0.20 -0.14 15.38
N PHE A 271 0.67 0.61 16.05
CA PHE A 271 2.08 0.74 15.68
C PHE A 271 2.92 0.38 16.89
N SER A 272 3.15 -0.93 17.08
CA SER A 272 3.84 -1.47 18.24
C SER A 272 4.88 -2.52 17.85
N LEU A 273 5.86 -2.72 18.72
CA LEU A 273 6.82 -3.81 18.58
C LEU A 273 6.14 -5.17 18.83
N GLU A 274 5.07 -5.20 19.63
CA GLU A 274 4.23 -6.38 19.80
C GLU A 274 3.60 -6.83 18.47
N ARG A 275 3.28 -5.89 17.57
CA ARG A 275 2.80 -6.19 16.21
C ARG A 275 3.87 -6.85 15.34
N TRP A 276 5.13 -6.41 15.48
CA TRP A 276 6.28 -7.04 14.81
C TRP A 276 6.47 -8.49 15.26
N GLU A 277 6.44 -8.75 16.57
CA GLU A 277 6.54 -10.11 17.10
C GLU A 277 5.34 -10.98 16.70
N PHE A 278 4.14 -10.40 16.61
CA PHE A 278 2.97 -11.09 16.07
C PHE A 278 3.21 -11.55 14.62
N TRP A 279 3.73 -10.69 13.75
CA TRP A 279 4.01 -11.07 12.36
C TRP A 279 5.02 -12.22 12.25
N LYS A 280 6.07 -12.23 13.08
CA LYS A 280 7.03 -13.34 13.13
C LYS A 280 6.35 -14.64 13.58
N ALA A 281 5.58 -14.59 14.65
CA ALA A 281 4.83 -15.77 15.13
C ALA A 281 3.85 -16.28 14.07
N ARG A 282 3.20 -15.37 13.35
CA ARG A 282 2.29 -15.75 12.27
C ARG A 282 3.04 -16.42 11.11
N LEU A 283 4.20 -15.91 10.71
CA LEU A 283 5.02 -16.54 9.67
C LEU A 283 5.43 -17.96 10.08
N GLU A 284 5.77 -18.18 11.34
CA GLU A 284 6.06 -19.52 11.88
C GLU A 284 4.86 -20.48 11.78
N GLU A 285 3.64 -20.03 12.12
CA GLU A 285 2.42 -20.82 11.93
C GLU A 285 2.20 -21.17 10.45
N LEU A 286 2.42 -20.18 9.59
CA LEU A 286 2.27 -20.27 8.15
C LEU A 286 3.30 -21.18 7.48
N ARG A 287 4.44 -21.47 8.13
CA ARG A 287 5.48 -22.37 7.64
C ARG A 287 4.93 -23.76 7.27
N ALA A 288 4.03 -24.30 8.10
CA ALA A 288 3.41 -25.60 7.84
C ALA A 288 2.33 -25.54 6.75
N GLU A 289 1.56 -24.45 6.69
CA GLU A 289 0.46 -24.27 5.74
C GLU A 289 0.93 -24.02 4.30
N PHE A 290 2.17 -23.54 4.12
CA PHE A 290 2.69 -23.14 2.82
C PHE A 290 3.65 -24.11 2.15
N GLY A 291 4.01 -25.21 2.79
CA GLY A 291 4.69 -26.32 2.11
C GLY A 291 3.91 -26.86 0.90
N GLU A 292 2.61 -26.53 0.80
CA GLU A 292 1.72 -26.90 -0.30
C GLU A 292 1.62 -25.84 -1.42
N ILE A 293 2.17 -24.63 -1.21
CA ILE A 293 2.19 -23.58 -2.25
C ILE A 293 3.44 -23.75 -3.11
N GLU A 294 3.24 -24.41 -4.25
CA GLU A 294 4.23 -24.50 -5.32
C GLU A 294 4.91 -23.15 -5.60
N GLY A 295 6.25 -23.15 -5.62
CA GLY A 295 7.10 -22.01 -5.94
C GLY A 295 7.20 -20.97 -4.82
N ALA A 296 6.79 -21.30 -3.60
CA ALA A 296 6.95 -20.48 -2.40
C ALA A 296 7.84 -21.16 -1.35
N GLU A 297 8.58 -22.19 -1.76
CA GLU A 297 9.47 -22.95 -0.90
C GLU A 297 10.57 -22.04 -0.34
N GLY A 298 10.73 -22.04 0.99
CA GLY A 298 11.74 -21.23 1.68
C GLY A 298 11.40 -19.75 1.85
N TRP A 299 10.28 -19.24 1.30
CA TRP A 299 9.91 -17.83 1.45
C TRP A 299 9.67 -17.43 2.91
N VAL A 300 9.04 -18.32 3.69
CA VAL A 300 8.81 -18.12 5.12
C VAL A 300 10.13 -18.03 5.87
N ASP A 301 11.08 -18.92 5.55
CA ASP A 301 12.39 -18.94 6.19
C ASP A 301 13.19 -17.67 5.85
N GLU A 302 13.20 -17.26 4.58
CA GLU A 302 13.84 -16.02 4.14
C GLU A 302 13.27 -14.79 4.86
N MET A 303 11.95 -14.70 4.98
CA MET A 303 11.30 -13.61 5.71
C MET A 303 11.68 -13.59 7.19
N LEU A 304 11.63 -14.74 7.85
CA LEU A 304 11.98 -14.87 9.27
C LEU A 304 13.46 -14.55 9.51
N ASP A 305 14.36 -15.05 8.66
CA ASP A 305 15.78 -14.75 8.71
C ASP A 305 16.02 -13.25 8.56
N LYS A 306 15.34 -12.59 7.61
CA LYS A 306 15.48 -11.14 7.42
C LYS A 306 14.95 -10.34 8.60
N MET A 307 13.78 -10.71 9.15
CA MET A 307 13.22 -10.05 10.33
C MET A 307 14.14 -10.22 11.54
N ASN A 308 14.74 -11.39 11.73
CA ASN A 308 15.70 -11.66 12.80
C ASN A 308 17.01 -10.89 12.62
N GLU A 309 17.55 -10.83 11.39
CA GLU A 309 18.74 -10.04 11.04
C GLU A 309 18.54 -8.56 11.40
N VAL A 310 17.43 -7.98 10.97
CA VAL A 310 17.09 -6.57 11.21
C VAL A 310 16.89 -6.30 12.70
N GLN A 311 16.19 -7.18 13.41
CA GLN A 311 15.98 -7.04 14.85
C GLN A 311 17.29 -7.17 15.65
N ALA A 312 18.18 -8.08 15.26
CA ALA A 312 19.50 -8.22 15.87
C ALA A 312 20.36 -6.96 15.64
N ALA A 313 20.27 -6.36 14.45
CA ALA A 313 20.98 -5.12 14.11
C ALA A 313 20.46 -3.90 14.87
N ALA A 314 19.15 -3.84 15.15
CA ALA A 314 18.54 -2.76 15.94
C ALA A 314 18.93 -2.79 17.43
N GLY A 315 19.36 -3.96 17.94
CA GLY A 315 19.68 -4.16 19.35
C GLY A 315 18.43 -4.41 20.22
N PRO A 316 18.61 -4.59 21.55
CA PRO A 316 17.50 -4.80 22.44
C PRO A 316 16.63 -3.54 22.49
N PHE A 317 15.34 -3.70 22.17
CA PHE A 317 14.34 -2.66 22.45
C PHE A 317 14.19 -2.57 23.96
N GLU A 318 14.79 -1.54 24.56
CA GLU A 318 14.43 -1.18 25.92
C GLU A 318 12.95 -0.79 25.89
N LYS A 319 12.07 -1.67 26.40
CA LYS A 319 10.71 -1.26 26.74
C LYS A 319 10.87 -0.01 27.59
N PRO A 320 10.26 1.13 27.22
CA PRO A 320 10.32 2.33 28.03
C PRO A 320 10.02 1.90 29.45
N ARG A 321 10.99 2.07 30.37
CA ARG A 321 10.73 1.84 31.78
C ARG A 321 9.66 2.86 32.12
N LEU A 322 8.42 2.38 32.19
CA LEU A 322 7.38 3.08 32.92
C LEU A 322 7.89 3.06 34.36
N ASP A 323 8.68 4.07 34.71
CA ASP A 323 9.02 4.32 36.09
C ASP A 323 7.68 4.32 36.84
N VAL A 324 7.60 3.58 37.95
CA VAL A 324 6.37 3.29 38.69
C VAL A 324 5.61 4.59 39.07
N ASP A 325 6.30 5.73 39.09
CA ASP A 325 5.74 7.07 39.29
C ASP A 325 5.03 7.65 38.05
N GLY A 326 5.45 7.29 36.84
CA GLY A 326 4.79 7.66 35.58
C GLY A 326 3.44 6.96 35.39
N GLU A 327 3.33 5.71 35.86
CA GLU A 327 2.07 4.95 35.86
C GLU A 327 1.05 5.60 36.81
N GLN A 328 1.49 6.10 37.99
CA GLN A 328 0.63 6.87 38.89
C GLN A 328 0.20 8.22 38.28
N THR A 329 1.07 8.86 37.50
CA THR A 329 0.78 10.15 36.86
C THR A 329 -0.21 10.01 35.71
N LEU A 330 -0.09 8.96 34.89
CA LEU A 330 -1.04 8.63 33.81
C LEU A 330 -2.41 8.18 34.36
N VAL A 331 -2.41 7.39 35.44
CA VAL A 331 -3.65 7.03 36.14
C VAL A 331 -4.31 8.26 36.79
N ALA A 332 -3.54 9.21 37.33
CA ALA A 332 -4.07 10.46 37.88
C ALA A 332 -4.68 11.37 36.81
N ALA A 333 -4.02 11.51 35.65
CA ALA A 333 -4.52 12.29 34.51
C ALA A 333 -5.84 11.73 33.95
N ASN A 334 -5.90 10.41 33.71
CA ASN A 334 -7.12 9.74 33.24
C ASN A 334 -8.26 9.75 34.28
N ARG A 335 -7.94 9.83 35.58
CA ARG A 335 -8.93 9.96 36.65
C ARG A 335 -9.49 11.38 36.75
N GLN A 336 -8.70 12.41 36.46
CA GLN A 336 -9.18 13.79 36.38
C GLN A 336 -10.09 14.03 35.16
N GLU A 337 -9.79 13.46 33.99
CA GLU A 337 -10.68 13.56 32.82
C GLU A 337 -12.02 12.87 33.04
N LYS A 338 -12.03 11.67 33.65
CA LYS A 338 -13.29 10.98 34.01
C LYS A 338 -14.11 11.73 35.06
N SER A 339 -13.47 12.43 36.00
CA SER A 339 -14.18 13.28 36.96
C SER A 339 -14.76 14.55 36.33
N ALA A 340 -14.14 15.10 35.28
CA ALA A 340 -14.69 16.26 34.56
C ALA A 340 -15.93 15.90 33.74
N VAL A 341 -16.03 14.66 33.22
CA VAL A 341 -17.18 14.19 32.44
C VAL A 341 -18.39 13.86 33.33
N VAL A 342 -18.19 13.48 34.60
CA VAL A 342 -19.29 13.12 35.52
C VAL A 342 -19.91 14.34 36.22
N ALA A 343 -19.25 15.50 36.22
CA ALA A 343 -19.77 16.72 36.84
C ALA A 343 -20.82 17.48 36.00
N GLY A 344 -21.18 16.97 34.81
CA GLY A 344 -22.07 17.64 33.85
C GLY A 344 -23.25 16.79 33.39
N SER A 345 -23.96 16.10 34.28
CA SER A 345 -25.24 15.46 33.92
C SER A 345 -26.15 15.32 35.14
N SER A 346 -26.96 16.35 35.39
CA SER A 346 -28.09 16.25 36.29
C SER A 346 -29.34 15.82 35.53
N GLY A 347 -29.93 14.70 35.97
CA GLY A 347 -31.38 14.52 35.95
C GLY A 347 -31.95 13.68 34.81
N LYS A 348 -32.18 12.40 35.08
CA LYS A 348 -33.54 11.81 35.24
C LYS A 348 -33.42 10.30 35.41
N GLU A 349 -33.97 9.79 36.51
CA GLU A 349 -34.24 8.36 36.72
C GLU A 349 -35.19 7.83 35.64
N PRO A 350 -35.09 6.53 35.31
CA PRO A 350 -36.29 5.72 35.47
C PRO A 350 -36.07 4.35 36.11
N GLU A 351 -37.07 4.03 36.92
CA GLU A 351 -37.76 2.77 37.19
C GLU A 351 -37.08 1.39 36.97
N LYS A 352 -37.24 0.59 38.02
CA LYS A 352 -36.86 -0.81 38.18
C LYS A 352 -37.63 -1.73 37.22
N GLY A 353 -36.89 -2.47 36.39
CA GLY A 353 -37.36 -3.59 35.59
C GLY A 353 -36.75 -4.91 36.06
N SER A 354 -37.63 -5.87 36.35
CA SER A 354 -37.39 -7.25 36.81
C SER A 354 -36.46 -8.08 35.89
N VAL A 355 -35.54 -8.85 36.49
CA VAL A 355 -34.71 -9.85 35.80
C VAL A 355 -35.34 -11.23 35.96
N VAL A 356 -35.83 -11.79 34.86
CA VAL A 356 -36.19 -13.21 34.74
C VAL A 356 -35.04 -13.92 34.03
N ALA A 357 -34.55 -15.00 34.65
CA ALA A 357 -33.54 -15.89 34.11
C ALA A 357 -34.08 -16.70 32.92
N ALA A 358 -33.31 -16.80 31.85
CA ALA A 358 -33.49 -17.81 30.81
C ALA A 358 -32.14 -18.46 30.47
N ARG A 359 -32.19 -19.79 30.33
CA ARG A 359 -31.09 -20.75 30.18
C ARG A 359 -31.37 -21.55 28.91
N GLY A 360 -30.32 -21.84 28.11
CA GLY A 360 -30.37 -22.70 26.90
C GLY A 360 -30.75 -21.93 25.64
N GLU A 361 -30.23 -22.17 24.44
CA GLU A 361 -29.54 -23.31 23.83
C GLU A 361 -28.56 -22.81 22.74
N LYS A 362 -27.52 -23.60 22.44
CA LYS A 362 -26.62 -23.36 21.31
C LYS A 362 -27.35 -23.76 20.02
N SER A 363 -27.59 -22.81 19.10
CA SER A 363 -28.13 -23.09 17.77
C SER A 363 -27.12 -22.73 16.68
N THR A 364 -26.95 -23.65 15.74
CA THR A 364 -26.22 -23.65 14.46
C THR A 364 -26.65 -22.55 13.47
N ASP A 365 -27.44 -21.57 13.89
CA ASP A 365 -28.01 -20.52 13.02
C ASP A 365 -27.09 -19.31 12.82
N GLN A 366 -26.05 -19.13 13.65
CA GLN A 366 -25.15 -17.98 13.51
C GLN A 366 -24.27 -18.04 12.26
N GLU A 367 -23.89 -19.23 11.80
CA GLU A 367 -23.05 -19.40 10.61
C GLU A 367 -23.85 -19.18 9.32
N SER A 368 -25.13 -19.57 9.31
CA SER A 368 -26.07 -19.25 8.23
C SER A 368 -26.31 -17.74 8.13
N LEU A 369 -26.47 -17.06 9.27
CA LEU A 369 -26.67 -15.61 9.29
C LEU A 369 -25.42 -14.84 8.85
N LEU A 370 -24.22 -15.32 9.18
CA LEU A 370 -22.97 -14.72 8.72
C LEU A 370 -22.83 -14.84 7.19
N ASN A 371 -23.11 -16.01 6.62
CA ASN A 371 -23.03 -16.25 5.19
C ASN A 371 -24.05 -15.40 4.40
N ASP A 372 -25.25 -15.22 4.94
CA ASP A 372 -26.29 -14.36 4.35
C ASP A 372 -25.89 -12.87 4.35
N VAL A 373 -25.18 -12.42 5.39
CA VAL A 373 -24.67 -11.03 5.48
C VAL A 373 -23.54 -10.83 4.48
N VAL A 374 -22.63 -11.80 4.34
CA VAL A 374 -21.52 -11.75 3.37
C VAL A 374 -22.05 -11.74 1.92
N GLU A 375 -23.01 -12.61 1.57
CA GLU A 375 -23.61 -12.62 0.23
C GLU A 375 -24.38 -11.32 -0.09
N LYS A 376 -25.07 -10.73 0.91
CA LYS A 376 -25.73 -9.43 0.73
C LYS A 376 -24.72 -8.31 0.50
N GLN A 377 -23.60 -8.29 1.23
CA GLN A 377 -22.54 -7.29 1.02
C GLN A 377 -21.88 -7.44 -0.37
N LEU A 378 -21.59 -8.67 -0.79
CA LEU A 378 -21.02 -8.95 -2.11
C LEU A 378 -22.00 -8.58 -3.24
N SER A 379 -23.31 -8.78 -3.05
CA SER A 379 -24.35 -8.39 -4.00
C SER A 379 -24.47 -6.85 -4.14
N VAL A 380 -24.36 -6.12 -3.02
CA VAL A 380 -24.35 -4.64 -3.03
C VAL A 380 -23.13 -4.10 -3.80
N GLU A 381 -21.94 -4.65 -3.57
CA GLU A 381 -20.73 -4.24 -4.29
C GLU A 381 -20.77 -4.61 -5.79
N ARG A 382 -21.30 -5.78 -6.16
CA ARG A 382 -21.54 -6.15 -7.57
C ARG A 382 -22.49 -5.17 -8.27
N ASN A 383 -23.56 -4.75 -7.59
CA ASN A 383 -24.53 -3.80 -8.12
C ASN A 383 -23.97 -2.37 -8.20
N LYS A 384 -23.09 -1.99 -7.27
CA LYS A 384 -22.38 -0.71 -7.29
C LYS A 384 -21.42 -0.63 -8.49
N LYS A 385 -20.65 -1.71 -8.76
CA LYS A 385 -19.80 -1.82 -9.97
C LYS A 385 -20.61 -1.80 -11.27
N ARG A 386 -21.77 -2.49 -11.33
CA ARG A 386 -22.68 -2.42 -12.49
C ARG A 386 -23.29 -1.03 -12.71
N GLY A 387 -23.58 -0.29 -11.64
CA GLY A 387 -24.08 1.09 -11.72
C GLY A 387 -23.04 2.10 -12.23
N VAL A 388 -21.75 1.83 -12.02
CA VAL A 388 -20.64 2.64 -12.57
C VAL A 388 -20.45 2.36 -14.07
N LEU A 389 -20.52 1.08 -14.48
CA LEU A 389 -20.47 0.66 -15.89
C LEU A 389 -21.71 1.04 -16.72
N GLY A 390 -22.88 1.19 -16.09
CA GLY A 390 -24.09 1.67 -16.76
C GLY A 390 -24.03 3.16 -17.14
N ARG A 391 -23.44 4.00 -16.28
CA ARG A 391 -23.35 5.46 -16.52
C ARG A 391 -22.33 5.85 -17.60
N THR A 392 -21.34 5.01 -17.86
CA THR A 392 -20.41 5.22 -18.99
C THR A 392 -21.05 4.87 -20.33
N LYS A 393 -22.00 3.93 -20.36
CA LYS A 393 -22.71 3.55 -21.59
C LYS A 393 -23.76 4.59 -22.02
N ASP A 394 -24.50 5.17 -21.07
CA ASP A 394 -25.51 6.19 -21.37
C ASP A 394 -24.92 7.54 -21.83
N LYS A 395 -23.63 7.80 -21.56
CA LYS A 395 -22.93 8.99 -22.09
C LYS A 395 -22.45 8.84 -23.54
N LEU A 396 -22.33 7.61 -24.05
CA LEU A 396 -21.89 7.34 -25.43
C LEU A 396 -23.05 7.40 -26.44
N GLU A 397 -24.30 7.20 -26.01
CA GLU A 397 -25.46 7.22 -26.93
C GLU A 397 -26.10 8.60 -27.14
N LEU A 398 -25.69 9.62 -26.37
CA LEU A 398 -26.25 10.99 -26.47
C LEU A 398 -25.37 11.99 -27.24
N GLY A 399 -24.22 11.56 -27.79
CA GLY A 399 -23.24 12.45 -28.44
C GLY A 399 -23.25 12.47 -29.97
N CYS A 400 -24.09 11.68 -30.65
CA CYS A 400 -24.04 11.54 -32.11
C CYS A 400 -25.30 12.08 -32.80
N VAL A 401 -25.66 13.35 -32.58
CA VAL A 401 -26.49 14.10 -33.52
C VAL A 401 -26.01 15.57 -33.53
N VAL A 402 -25.77 16.06 -34.75
CA VAL A 402 -25.59 17.46 -35.19
C VAL A 402 -24.15 17.93 -35.44
N SER A 403 -23.92 18.16 -36.75
CA SER A 403 -22.91 18.95 -37.47
C SER A 403 -21.60 18.28 -37.84
#